data_AF-A0A969JRB5-F1
#
_entry.id   AF-A0A969JRB5-F1
#
_cell.length_a   1.000
_cell.length_b   1.000
_cell.length_c   1.000
_cell.angle_alpha   90.00
_cell.angle_beta   90.00
_cell.angle_gamma   90.00
#
_symmetry.space_group_name_H-M   'P 1'
#
loop_
_entity.id
_entity.type
_entity.pdbx_description
1 polymer ?
#
loop_
_entity_poly.entity_id
_entity_poly.type
_entity_poly.pdbx_seq_one_letter_code
_entity_poly.pdbx_strand_id
1 'polypeptide(L)'
;MIQCTHCNHDNPEGLDFCLNCASPLSLVCPSCGEKLPKGYKFCGHCGHKIESEAKKPTFIEEDLDARRHKMLKNLQSKMPNQLTKKMAAVNLEMVGQRRDVTVLFA
;
A
#
# COMPACT_ATOMS: atom_id res chain seq x y z
N MET A 1 6.04 19.35 22.49
CA MET A 1 5.05 18.46 21.82
C MET A 1 5.15 18.67 20.32
N ILE A 2 5.05 17.62 19.51
CA ILE A 2 5.10 17.70 18.05
C ILE A 2 3.80 17.19 17.42
N GLN A 3 3.20 17.99 16.55
CA GLN A 3 1.97 17.63 15.86
C GLN A 3 2.28 16.86 14.57
N CYS A 4 1.60 15.72 14.38
CA CYS A 4 1.76 14.92 13.17
C CYS A 4 1.11 15.60 11.97
N THR A 5 1.88 15.91 10.92
CA THR A 5 1.35 16.54 9.70
C THR A 5 0.48 15.63 8.83
N HIS A 6 0.45 14.32 9.12
CA HIS A 6 -0.36 13.34 8.39
C HIS A 6 -1.74 13.13 8.99
N CYS A 7 -1.87 13.15 10.32
CA CYS A 7 -3.15 12.88 11.01
C CYS A 7 -3.50 13.90 12.11
N ASN A 8 -2.72 14.97 12.26
CA ASN A 8 -2.87 16.04 13.25
C ASN A 8 -2.82 15.60 14.73
N HIS A 9 -2.41 14.36 15.02
CA HIS A 9 -2.23 13.86 16.38
C HIS A 9 -1.01 14.49 17.06
N ASP A 10 -1.16 14.86 18.33
CA ASP A 10 -0.07 15.38 19.15
C ASP A 10 0.78 14.24 19.71
N ASN A 11 2.09 14.33 19.49
CA ASN A 11 3.06 13.34 19.94
C ASN A 11 4.06 13.98 20.92
N PRO A 12 4.53 13.23 21.94
CA PRO A 12 5.65 13.68 22.76
C PRO A 12 6.94 13.82 21.94
N GLU A 13 7.85 14.66 22.42
CA GLU A 13 9.15 14.88 21.75
C GLU A 13 10.04 13.63 21.86
N GLY A 14 10.92 13.43 20.88
CA GLY A 14 11.84 12.29 20.84
C GLY A 14 11.30 11.02 20.16
N LEU A 15 10.05 11.01 19.71
CA LEU A 15 9.50 9.91 18.92
C LEU A 15 9.91 9.98 17.44
N ASP A 16 10.33 8.85 16.88
CA ASP A 16 10.69 8.74 15.46
C ASP A 16 9.45 8.55 14.56
N PHE A 17 8.33 8.06 15.11
CA PHE A 17 7.06 7.81 14.39
C PHE A 17 5.85 8.28 15.19
N CYS A 18 4.76 8.61 14.49
CA CYS A 18 3.48 9.00 15.08
C CYS A 18 2.78 7.81 15.74
N LEU A 19 2.33 7.96 16.99
CA LEU A 19 1.65 6.90 17.74
C LEU A 19 0.29 6.49 17.17
N ASN A 20 -0.39 7.42 16.47
CA ASN A 20 -1.70 7.16 15.87
C ASN A 20 -1.65 6.58 14.45
N CYS A 21 -0.78 7.09 13.56
CA CYS A 21 -0.79 6.72 12.14
C CYS A 21 0.54 6.13 11.61
N ALA A 22 1.53 5.91 12.49
CA ALA A 22 2.85 5.37 12.16
C ALA A 22 3.66 6.16 11.11
N SER A 23 3.22 7.36 10.71
CA SER A 23 4.01 8.20 9.81
C SER A 23 5.29 8.65 10.53
N PRO A 24 6.44 8.73 9.85
CA PRO A 24 7.67 9.22 10.48
C PRO A 24 7.46 10.63 11.04
N LEU A 25 8.12 10.98 12.15
CA LEU A 25 8.13 12.33 12.71
C LEU A 25 9.51 12.98 12.55
N SER A 26 10.57 12.15 12.50
CA SER A 26 11.94 12.52 12.18
C SER A 26 12.37 11.93 10.83
N LEU A 27 13.35 12.56 10.20
CA LEU A 27 14.07 12.07 9.02
C LEU A 27 15.48 11.70 9.48
N VAL A 28 16.07 10.64 8.94
CA VAL A 28 17.49 10.31 9.16
C VAL A 28 18.24 10.63 7.89
N CYS A 29 19.38 11.31 7.99
CA CYS A 29 20.21 11.59 6.82
C CYS A 29 20.72 10.27 6.23
N PRO A 30 20.44 9.95 4.95
CA PRO A 30 20.93 8.72 4.34
C PRO A 30 22.45 8.73 4.16
N SER A 31 23.08 9.90 4.16
CA SER A 31 24.52 10.05 3.95
C SER A 31 25.35 10.00 5.23
N CYS A 32 24.83 10.46 6.38
CA CYS A 32 25.62 10.54 7.62
C CYS A 32 24.90 9.97 8.86
N GLY A 33 23.63 9.58 8.76
CA GLY A 33 22.87 9.02 9.88
C GLY A 33 22.33 10.04 10.88
N GLU A 34 22.57 11.33 10.69
CA GLU A 34 22.09 12.38 11.60
C GLU A 34 20.56 12.48 11.61
N LYS A 35 19.97 12.66 12.81
CA LYS A 35 18.54 12.85 12.97
C LYS A 35 18.17 14.29 12.60
N LEU A 36 17.32 14.44 11.59
CA LEU A 36 16.85 15.71 11.06
C LEU A 36 15.36 15.87 11.37
N PRO A 37 14.91 17.06 11.79
CA PRO A 37 13.50 17.38 11.82
C PRO A 37 12.88 17.24 10.43
N LYS A 38 11.60 16.87 10.36
CA LYS A 38 10.88 16.84 9.10
C LYS A 38 10.81 18.23 8.46
N GLY A 39 11.05 18.30 7.14
CA GLY A 39 10.94 19.54 6.35
C GLY A 39 12.26 20.20 5.94
N TYR A 40 13.41 19.69 6.41
CA TYR A 40 14.73 20.17 5.97
C TYR A 40 15.02 19.71 4.53
N LYS A 41 15.45 20.65 3.68
CA LYS A 41 15.87 20.37 2.29
C LYS A 41 17.30 19.83 2.19
N PHE A 42 18.12 20.08 3.21
CA PHE A 42 19.52 19.70 3.28
C PHE A 42 19.88 19.29 4.71
N CYS A 43 20.85 18.39 4.85
CA CYS A 43 21.41 18.03 6.15
C CYS A 43 22.34 19.14 6.64
N GLY A 44 22.06 19.70 7.83
CA GLY A 44 22.91 20.72 8.44
C GLY A 44 24.29 20.21 8.90
N HIS A 45 24.48 18.89 9.00
CA HIS A 45 25.74 18.28 9.42
C HIS A 45 26.67 17.97 8.24
N CYS A 46 26.19 17.25 7.21
CA CYS A 46 27.02 16.82 6.07
C CYS A 46 26.72 17.54 4.75
N GLY A 47 25.73 18.42 4.70
CA GLY A 47 25.33 19.14 3.48
C GLY A 47 24.54 18.31 2.46
N HIS A 48 24.30 17.01 2.72
CA HIS A 48 23.56 16.14 1.81
C HIS A 48 22.13 16.65 1.59
N LYS A 49 21.70 16.73 0.34
CA LYS A 49 20.33 17.15 -0.02
C LYS A 49 19.34 16.08 0.43
N ILE A 50 18.39 16.47 1.27
CA ILE A 50 17.29 15.61 1.72
C ILE A 50 16.15 15.88 0.74
N GLU A 51 16.07 15.07 -0.31
CA GLU A 51 15.01 15.23 -1.31
C GLU A 51 13.65 14.93 -0.68
N SER A 52 12.89 15.98 -0.42
CA SER A 52 11.46 15.90 -0.13
C SER A 52 10.68 15.69 -1.42
N GLU A 53 11.05 14.66 -2.19
CA GLU A 53 10.26 14.22 -3.31
C GLU A 53 9.54 12.95 -2.87
N ALA A 54 8.29 13.11 -2.48
CA ALA A 54 7.30 12.11 -2.83
C ALA A 54 7.35 12.02 -4.35
N LYS A 55 8.27 11.20 -4.89
CA LYS A 55 8.15 10.66 -6.24
C LYS A 55 6.82 9.94 -6.23
N LYS A 56 5.76 10.66 -6.64
CA LYS A 56 4.62 10.00 -7.25
C LYS A 56 5.26 9.06 -8.26
N PRO A 57 4.94 7.75 -8.23
CA PRO A 57 5.45 6.87 -9.25
C PRO A 57 5.12 7.53 -10.59
N THR A 58 6.17 7.94 -11.30
CA THR A 58 6.05 8.39 -12.67
C THR A 58 5.59 7.15 -13.41
N PHE A 59 4.28 7.05 -13.62
CA PHE A 59 3.72 6.08 -14.53
C PHE A 59 4.29 6.46 -15.89
N ILE A 60 5.33 5.75 -16.32
CA ILE A 60 5.72 5.72 -17.73
C ILE A 60 4.43 5.34 -18.46
N GLU A 61 4.03 6.13 -19.44
CA GLU A 61 2.85 5.93 -20.30
C GLU A 61 3.00 4.68 -21.20
N GLU A 62 3.55 3.59 -20.69
CA GLU A 62 3.26 2.28 -21.24
C GLU A 62 1.81 1.96 -20.90
N ASP A 63 1.02 1.82 -21.97
CA ASP A 63 -0.40 1.53 -21.98
C ASP A 63 -0.81 0.67 -20.76
N LEU A 64 -1.60 1.27 -19.87
CA LEU A 64 -2.04 0.66 -18.61
C LEU A 64 -2.68 -0.72 -18.86
N ASP A 65 -3.31 -0.90 -20.02
CA ASP A 65 -3.87 -2.17 -20.44
C ASP A 65 -2.81 -3.22 -20.78
N ALA A 66 -1.70 -2.84 -21.40
CA ALA A 66 -0.57 -3.74 -21.67
C ALA A 66 0.06 -4.25 -20.37
N ARG A 67 0.24 -3.36 -19.37
CA ARG A 67 0.77 -3.74 -18.05
C ARG A 67 -0.18 -4.66 -17.29
N ARG A 68 -1.48 -4.38 -17.34
CA ARG A 68 -2.53 -5.21 -16.73
C ARG A 68 -2.60 -6.59 -17.38
N HIS A 69 -2.61 -6.67 -18.70
CA HIS A 69 -2.62 -7.94 -19.44
C HIS A 69 -1.38 -8.79 -19.15
N LYS A 70 -0.19 -8.17 -19.09
CA LYS A 70 1.05 -8.86 -18.75
C LYS A 70 1.00 -9.44 -17.33
N MET A 71 0.48 -8.68 -16.36
CA MET A 71 0.35 -9.13 -14.97
C MET A 71 -0.65 -10.29 -14.84
N LEU A 72 -1.82 -10.20 -15.48
CA LEU A 72 -2.83 -11.26 -15.46
C LEU A 72 -2.30 -12.57 -16.05
N LYS A 73 -1.58 -12.49 -17.18
CA LYS A 73 -0.96 -13.65 -17.82
C LYS A 73 0.09 -14.33 -16.92
N ASN A 74 0.90 -13.53 -16.23
CA ASN A 74 1.90 -14.03 -15.27
C ASN A 74 1.28 -14.70 -14.03
N LEU A 75 0.12 -14.22 -13.58
CA LEU A 75 -0.61 -14.87 -12.47
C LEU A 75 -1.22 -16.19 -12.92
N GLN A 76 -1.83 -16.21 -14.12
CA GLN A 76 -2.44 -17.42 -14.69
C GLN A 76 -1.42 -18.54 -14.91
N SER A 77 -0.21 -18.22 -15.40
CA SER A 77 0.84 -19.24 -15.61
C SER A 77 1.35 -19.87 -14.32
N LYS A 78 1.17 -19.19 -13.17
CA LYS A 78 1.55 -19.69 -11.85
C LYS A 78 0.43 -20.46 -11.15
N MET A 79 -0.79 -20.48 -11.70
CA MET A 79 -1.87 -21.28 -11.13
C MET A 79 -1.74 -22.75 -11.58
N PRO A 80 -1.72 -23.72 -10.65
CA PRO A 80 -1.68 -25.13 -11.02
C PRO A 80 -2.98 -25.57 -11.70
N ASN A 81 -2.87 -26.25 -12.84
CA ASN A 81 -3.98 -26.68 -13.72
C ASN A 81 -5.10 -27.48 -13.03
N GLN A 82 -4.83 -28.08 -11.87
CA GLN A 82 -5.79 -28.83 -11.08
C GLN A 82 -6.79 -27.92 -10.36
N LEU A 83 -6.38 -26.69 -9.99
CA LEU A 83 -7.20 -25.75 -9.23
C LEU A 83 -8.21 -25.03 -10.12
N THR A 84 -7.79 -24.61 -11.32
CA THR A 84 -8.67 -23.97 -12.32
C THR A 84 -9.78 -24.91 -12.78
N LYS A 85 -9.48 -26.20 -12.99
CA LYS A 85 -10.49 -27.22 -13.32
C LYS A 85 -11.53 -27.39 -12.21
N LYS A 86 -11.10 -27.37 -10.94
CA LYS A 86 -12.00 -27.49 -9.79
C LYS A 86 -12.86 -26.24 -9.59
N MET A 87 -12.32 -25.04 -9.75
CA MET A 87 -13.11 -23.80 -9.67
C MET A 87 -14.16 -23.70 -10.77
N ALA A 88 -13.83 -24.11 -12.00
CA ALA A 88 -14.80 -24.17 -13.10
C ALA A 88 -15.91 -25.19 -12.84
N ALA A 89 -15.58 -26.35 -12.25
CA ALA A 89 -16.56 -27.38 -11.91
C ALA A 89 -17.51 -26.95 -10.77
N VAL A 90 -17.02 -26.20 -9.78
CA VAL A 90 -17.84 -25.76 -8.63
C VAL A 90 -18.82 -24.64 -9.00
N ASN A 91 -18.49 -23.79 -9.98
CA ASN A 91 -19.32 -22.63 -10.34
C ASN A 91 -20.45 -22.94 -11.35
N LEU A 92 -20.55 -24.17 -11.85
CA LEU A 92 -21.58 -24.58 -12.81
C LEU A 92 -22.91 -24.94 -12.15
N GLU A 93 -22.94 -25.17 -10.84
CA GLU A 93 -24.15 -25.70 -10.17
C GLU A 93 -24.89 -24.70 -9.28
N MET A 94 -24.31 -23.53 -8.98
CA MET A 94 -24.88 -22.59 -7.99
C MET A 94 -24.97 -21.14 -8.47
N VAL A 95 -25.18 -20.89 -9.76
CA VAL A 95 -25.54 -19.56 -10.26
C VAL A 95 -26.89 -19.65 -10.95
N GLY A 96 -27.94 -19.11 -10.31
CA GLY A 96 -29.27 -18.93 -10.90
C GLY A 96 -30.37 -19.89 -10.42
N GLN A 97 -30.10 -20.83 -9.51
CA GLN A 97 -31.16 -21.69 -8.97
C GLN A 97 -32.00 -20.92 -7.93
N ARG A 98 -33.20 -20.48 -8.31
CA ARG A 98 -34.23 -20.01 -7.34
C ARG A 98 -34.65 -21.20 -6.48
N ARG A 99 -34.38 -21.14 -5.18
CA ARG A 99 -34.85 -22.13 -4.21
C ARG A 99 -36.01 -21.53 -3.43
N ASP A 100 -37.14 -22.22 -3.41
CA ASP A 100 -38.27 -21.83 -2.57
C ASP A 100 -37.94 -22.16 -1.12
N VAL A 101 -38.03 -21.16 -0.25
CA VAL A 101 -37.78 -21.31 1.19
C VAL A 101 -39.09 -21.08 1.92
N THR A 102 -39.56 -22.09 2.67
CA THR A 102 -40.72 -21.97 3.55
C THR A 102 -40.24 -21.53 4.93
N VAL A 103 -40.71 -20.38 5.41
CA VAL A 103 -40.37 -19.86 6.75
C VAL A 103 -41.50 -20.20 7.71
N LEU A 104 -41.18 -20.88 8.82
CA LEU A 104 -42.09 -21.11 9.93
C LEU A 104 -41.91 -19.98 10.94
N PHE A 105 -42.98 -19.23 11.22
CA PHE A 105 -43.00 -18.22 12.28
C PHE A 105 -43.51 -18.86 13.58
N ALA A 106 -42.85 -18.54 14.70
CA ALA A 106 -43.20 -18.95 16.05
C ALA A 106 -43.84 -17.77 16.81
#